data_AF-A0A942ES33-F1
#
_entry.id   AF-A0A942ES33-F1
#
_cell.length_a   1.000
_cell.length_b   1.000
_cell.length_c   1.000
_cell.angle_alpha   90.00
_cell.angle_beta   90.00
_cell.angle_gamma   90.00
#
_symmetry.space_group_name_H-M   'P 1'
#
loop_
_entity.id
_entity.type
_entity.pdbx_description
1 polymer ?
#
loop_
_entity_poly.entity_id
_entity_poly.type
_entity_poly.pdbx_seq_one_letter_code
_entity_poly.pdbx_strand_id
1 'polypeptide(L)'
;MPQNRWPIAREGLPFLVPSTILTLFFVGMGWTVLTIPGILLTLFIAYFFRNPKRKIPSLGNIILSPADGTIIHVGECEEDRFLKQRALKVSIFMSPFDVHINRAPASGKVLEVSYHPGRFLVASRDKASLLNEQNALVMETEDRSKILLIQIAGFVARRIVCYAKPGDLLNRGEFFGMIRFGSRVDLYLPIDVQPIVRVGQHIKGGESIIGYRHEEKKNSD
;
A
#
# COMPACT_ATOMS: atom_id res chain seq x y z
N MET A 1 -15.31 4.98 3.94
CA MET A 1 -14.91 5.46 2.58
C MET A 1 -15.64 4.66 1.52
N PRO A 2 -15.75 5.08 0.24
CA PRO A 2 -16.38 4.23 -0.76
C PRO A 2 -15.58 2.92 -0.85
N GLN A 3 -16.17 1.82 -0.38
CA GLN A 3 -15.69 0.48 -0.69
C GLN A 3 -15.76 0.36 -2.21
N ASN A 4 -14.66 0.66 -2.90
CA ASN A 4 -14.61 0.57 -4.35
C ASN A 4 -14.68 -0.92 -4.69
N ARG A 5 -15.90 -1.41 -4.92
CA ARG A 5 -16.18 -2.79 -5.37
C ARG A 5 -15.81 -3.01 -6.83
N TRP A 6 -15.39 -1.95 -7.52
CA TRP A 6 -14.95 -2.01 -8.91
C TRP A 6 -13.63 -2.78 -9.01
N PRO A 7 -13.48 -3.71 -9.97
CA PRO A 7 -12.24 -4.46 -10.20
C PRO A 7 -11.04 -3.61 -10.63
N ILE A 8 -11.20 -2.30 -10.81
CA ILE A 8 -10.18 -1.35 -11.25
C ILE A 8 -10.27 -0.12 -10.35
N ALA A 9 -9.12 0.37 -9.90
CA ALA A 9 -9.00 1.61 -9.15
C ALA A 9 -9.42 2.80 -10.01
N ARG A 10 -10.10 3.79 -9.41
CA ARG A 10 -10.62 4.95 -10.14
C ARG A 10 -9.50 5.79 -10.78
N GLU A 11 -8.31 5.72 -10.18
CA GLU A 11 -7.08 6.38 -10.57
C GLU A 11 -6.53 5.84 -11.88
N GLY A 12 -6.96 4.63 -12.27
CA GLY A 12 -6.64 4.02 -13.56
C GLY A 12 -7.50 4.53 -14.70
N LEU A 13 -8.71 5.05 -14.45
CA LEU A 13 -9.65 5.49 -15.50
C LEU A 13 -9.07 6.57 -16.42
N PRO A 14 -8.36 7.61 -15.92
CA PRO A 14 -7.72 8.62 -16.78
C PRO A 14 -6.67 8.05 -17.74
N PHE A 15 -6.14 6.85 -17.49
CA PHE A 15 -5.18 6.18 -18.36
C PHE A 15 -5.87 5.12 -19.24
N LEU A 16 -6.78 4.36 -18.63
CA LEU A 16 -7.47 3.26 -19.29
C LEU A 16 -8.38 3.78 -20.40
N VAL A 17 -9.22 4.79 -20.15
CA VAL A 17 -10.20 5.30 -21.13
C VAL A 17 -9.52 5.82 -22.39
N PRO A 18 -8.52 6.73 -22.34
CA PRO A 18 -7.83 7.17 -23.54
C PRO A 18 -7.08 6.05 -24.26
N SER A 19 -6.45 5.13 -23.52
CA SER A 19 -5.74 4.00 -24.13
C SER A 19 -6.69 3.08 -24.91
N THR A 20 -7.89 2.82 -24.37
CA THR A 20 -8.91 2.02 -25.03
C THR A 20 -9.43 2.72 -26.28
N ILE A 21 -9.74 4.02 -26.20
CA ILE A 21 -10.22 4.80 -27.35
C ILE A 21 -9.18 4.79 -28.48
N LEU A 22 -7.91 5.04 -28.15
CA LEU A 22 -6.82 5.05 -29.12
C LEU A 22 -6.61 3.67 -29.75
N THR A 23 -6.69 2.60 -28.96
CA THR A 23 -6.58 1.22 -29.45
C THR A 23 -7.73 0.88 -30.39
N LEU A 24 -8.96 1.25 -30.04
CA LEU A 24 -10.14 1.05 -30.91
C LEU A 24 -10.04 1.86 -32.21
N PHE A 25 -9.48 3.07 -32.15
CA PHE A 25 -9.20 3.87 -33.35
C PHE A 25 -8.21 3.15 -34.28
N PHE A 26 -7.12 2.58 -33.76
CA PHE A 26 -6.18 1.80 -34.58
C PHE A 26 -6.81 0.55 -35.20
N VAL A 27 -7.68 -0.14 -34.45
CA VAL A 27 -8.47 -1.27 -34.97
C VAL A 27 -9.37 -0.81 -36.13
N GLY A 28 -10.11 0.29 -35.96
CA GLY A 28 -11.00 0.83 -36.98
C GLY A 28 -10.28 1.28 -38.26
N MET A 29 -9.04 1.75 -38.14
CA MET A 29 -8.20 2.14 -39.27
C MET A 29 -7.46 0.98 -39.94
N GLY A 30 -7.56 -0.26 -39.40
CA GLY A 30 -6.83 -1.42 -39.91
C GLY A 30 -5.32 -1.36 -39.69
N TRP A 31 -4.84 -0.53 -38.77
CA TRP A 31 -3.41 -0.32 -38.52
C TRP A 31 -2.83 -1.41 -37.60
N THR A 32 -2.75 -2.65 -38.10
CA THR A 32 -2.39 -3.83 -37.30
C THR A 32 -1.09 -3.68 -36.51
N VAL A 33 -0.07 -3.03 -37.10
CA VAL A 33 1.23 -2.78 -36.46
C VAL A 33 1.09 -1.92 -35.19
N LEU A 34 0.15 -0.97 -35.16
CA LEU A 34 -0.13 -0.12 -34.00
C LEU A 34 -1.17 -0.74 -33.05
N THR A 35 -2.08 -1.56 -33.58
CA THR A 35 -3.11 -2.25 -32.80
C THR A 35 -2.49 -3.18 -31.75
N ILE A 36 -1.50 -4.01 -32.12
CA ILE A 36 -0.89 -4.98 -31.19
C ILE A 36 -0.29 -4.30 -29.94
N PRO A 37 0.65 -3.34 -30.06
CA PRO A 37 1.18 -2.65 -28.89
C PRO A 37 0.12 -1.84 -28.15
N GLY A 38 -0.89 -1.30 -28.84
CA GLY A 38 -2.04 -0.62 -28.22
C GLY A 38 -2.82 -1.55 -27.28
N ILE A 39 -3.18 -2.74 -27.74
CA ILE A 39 -3.86 -3.77 -26.93
C ILE A 39 -3.00 -4.15 -25.72
N LEU A 40 -1.72 -4.43 -25.93
CA LEU A 40 -0.80 -4.81 -24.83
C LEU A 40 -0.72 -3.70 -23.78
N LEU A 41 -0.62 -2.44 -24.19
CA LEU A 41 -0.59 -1.30 -23.29
C LEU A 41 -1.91 -1.14 -22.53
N THR A 42 -3.06 -1.21 -23.19
CA THR A 42 -4.37 -1.12 -22.54
C THR A 42 -4.58 -2.24 -21.53
N LEU A 43 -4.21 -3.49 -21.87
CA LEU A 43 -4.27 -4.62 -20.95
C LEU A 43 -3.31 -4.44 -19.76
N PHE A 44 -2.10 -3.94 -19.99
CA PHE A 44 -1.16 -3.64 -18.92
C PHE A 44 -1.69 -2.56 -17.98
N ILE A 45 -2.29 -1.48 -18.49
CA ILE A 45 -2.92 -0.44 -17.67
C ILE A 45 -4.05 -1.02 -16.83
N ALA A 46 -4.95 -1.81 -17.43
CA ALA A 46 -6.02 -2.48 -16.70
C ALA A 46 -5.49 -3.41 -15.60
N TYR A 47 -4.42 -4.16 -15.91
CA TYR A 47 -3.76 -5.05 -14.97
C TYR A 47 -3.05 -4.30 -13.83
N PHE A 48 -2.39 -3.18 -14.13
CA PHE A 48 -1.69 -2.36 -13.15
C PHE A 48 -2.65 -1.75 -12.13
N PHE A 49 -3.75 -1.17 -12.60
CA PHE A 49 -4.76 -0.54 -11.74
C PHE A 49 -5.81 -1.51 -11.18
N ARG A 50 -5.56 -2.82 -11.26
CA ARG A 50 -6.52 -3.83 -10.79
C ARG A 50 -6.76 -3.73 -9.28
N ASN A 51 -7.98 -4.04 -8.89
CA ASN A 51 -8.44 -4.12 -7.50
C ASN A 51 -9.08 -5.48 -7.26
N PRO A 52 -8.28 -6.54 -7.01
CA PRO A 52 -8.82 -7.86 -6.79
C PRO A 52 -9.59 -7.90 -5.47
N LYS A 53 -10.66 -8.70 -5.43
CA LYS A 53 -11.36 -9.00 -4.18
C LYS A 53 -10.41 -9.75 -3.25
N ARG A 54 -10.34 -9.33 -2.00
CA ARG A 54 -9.48 -9.91 -0.97
C ARG A 54 -10.31 -10.62 0.09
N LYS A 55 -9.84 -11.78 0.56
CA LYS A 55 -10.42 -12.47 1.73
C LYS A 55 -9.68 -12.02 2.98
N ILE A 56 -10.24 -11.06 3.70
CA ILE A 56 -9.64 -10.54 4.93
C ILE A 56 -9.75 -11.63 6.03
N PRO A 57 -8.64 -12.08 6.63
CA PRO A 57 -8.69 -13.06 7.72
C PRO A 57 -9.45 -12.52 8.94
N SER A 58 -10.28 -13.38 9.55
CA SER A 58 -11.10 -13.05 10.73
C SER A 58 -10.40 -13.29 12.07
N LEU A 59 -9.10 -13.63 12.07
CA LEU A 59 -8.35 -13.88 13.31
C LEU A 59 -8.23 -12.61 14.15
N GLY A 60 -8.28 -12.74 15.48
CA GLY A 60 -7.93 -11.67 16.41
C GLY A 60 -6.43 -11.36 16.38
N ASN A 61 -6.05 -10.16 16.83
CA ASN A 61 -4.66 -9.81 17.15
C ASN A 61 -3.63 -9.97 16.00
N ILE A 62 -4.08 -10.01 14.74
CA ILE A 62 -3.21 -10.03 13.56
C ILE A 62 -2.96 -8.63 13.02
N ILE A 63 -1.76 -8.43 12.49
CA ILE A 63 -1.40 -7.32 11.61
C ILE A 63 -1.35 -7.86 10.18
N LEU A 64 -2.14 -7.28 9.28
CA LEU A 64 -2.11 -7.63 7.86
C LEU A 64 -1.09 -6.82 7.08
N SER A 65 -0.69 -7.33 5.92
CA SER A 65 0.13 -6.58 4.99
C SER A 65 -0.66 -5.38 4.47
N PRO A 66 -0.08 -4.17 4.47
CA PRO A 66 -0.71 -3.00 3.87
C PRO A 66 -0.57 -2.95 2.35
N ALA A 67 0.25 -3.81 1.74
CA ALA A 67 0.57 -3.77 0.31
C ALA A 67 0.84 -5.16 -0.28
N ASP A 68 0.58 -5.33 -1.57
CA ASP A 68 1.17 -6.43 -2.33
C ASP A 68 2.63 -6.12 -2.62
N GLY A 69 3.51 -7.11 -2.55
CA GLY A 69 4.91 -6.93 -2.90
C GLY A 69 5.84 -7.90 -2.20
N THR A 70 7.14 -7.58 -2.23
CA THR A 70 8.19 -8.36 -1.60
C THR A 70 8.71 -7.67 -0.35
N ILE A 71 8.86 -8.40 0.75
CA ILE A 71 9.52 -7.90 1.95
C ILE A 71 10.99 -7.60 1.63
N ILE A 72 11.43 -6.36 1.85
CA ILE A 72 12.83 -5.96 1.67
C ILE A 72 13.53 -5.65 2.99
N HIS A 73 12.77 -5.47 4.08
CA HIS A 73 13.32 -5.24 5.42
C HIS A 73 12.33 -5.72 6.49
N VAL A 74 12.86 -6.34 7.55
CA VAL A 74 12.18 -6.64 8.82
C VAL A 74 13.20 -6.43 9.92
N GLY A 75 12.93 -5.56 10.86
CA GLY A 75 13.86 -5.30 11.97
C GLY A 75 13.41 -4.16 12.85
N GLU A 76 14.02 -4.06 14.02
CA GLU A 76 13.77 -2.95 14.94
C GLU A 76 14.52 -1.69 14.48
N CYS A 77 13.88 -0.53 14.65
CA CYS A 77 14.52 0.76 14.44
C CYS A 77 13.91 1.83 15.35
N GLU A 78 14.64 2.93 15.55
CA GLU A 78 14.05 4.16 16.08
C GLU A 78 13.25 4.86 14.97
N GLU A 79 12.03 5.29 15.26
CA GLU A 79 11.22 6.13 14.38
C GLU A 79 11.03 7.50 15.01
N ASP A 80 11.86 8.46 14.62
CA ASP A 80 11.96 9.76 15.29
C ASP A 80 10.97 10.83 14.78
N ARG A 81 10.26 10.58 13.68
CA ARG A 81 9.47 11.64 13.01
C ARG A 81 8.05 11.72 13.53
N PHE A 82 7.36 10.59 13.65
CA PHE A 82 5.93 10.52 13.94
C PHE A 82 5.64 9.77 15.24
N LEU A 83 6.30 8.63 15.46
CA LEU A 83 6.10 7.80 16.65
C LEU A 83 7.01 8.23 17.81
N LYS A 84 8.23 8.70 17.52
CA LYS A 84 9.26 9.11 18.49
C LYS A 84 9.61 8.01 19.50
N GLN A 85 9.71 6.78 19.01
CA GLN A 85 9.98 5.59 19.83
C GLN A 85 10.55 4.46 18.97
N ARG A 86 11.06 3.42 19.66
CA ARG A 86 11.41 2.13 19.04
C ARG A 86 10.19 1.48 18.42
N ALA A 87 10.37 0.97 17.22
CA ALA A 87 9.34 0.29 16.45
C ALA A 87 9.92 -0.91 15.69
N LEU A 88 9.09 -1.92 15.46
CA LEU A 88 9.35 -2.94 14.46
C LEU A 88 9.00 -2.37 13.09
N LYS A 89 9.99 -2.29 12.20
CA LYS A 89 9.84 -1.84 10.82
C LYS A 89 9.74 -3.03 9.87
N VAL A 90 8.74 -2.96 8.99
CA VAL A 90 8.56 -3.89 7.86
C VAL A 90 8.43 -3.09 6.58
N SER A 91 9.35 -3.29 5.64
CA SER A 91 9.34 -2.60 4.34
C SER A 91 8.93 -3.54 3.22
N ILE A 92 7.98 -3.10 2.41
CA ILE A 92 7.37 -3.87 1.33
C ILE A 92 7.61 -3.14 0.02
N PHE A 93 8.38 -3.74 -0.88
CA PHE A 93 8.59 -3.23 -2.23
C PHE A 93 7.52 -3.75 -3.19
N MET A 94 6.88 -2.85 -3.91
CA MET A 94 5.81 -3.12 -4.87
C MET A 94 6.35 -2.98 -6.28
N SER A 95 6.55 -4.10 -6.98
CA SER A 95 6.91 -4.13 -8.39
C SER A 95 5.76 -3.61 -9.27
N PRO A 96 6.01 -3.26 -10.55
CA PRO A 96 4.92 -2.89 -11.48
C PRO A 96 3.87 -3.99 -11.71
N PHE A 97 4.16 -5.24 -11.33
CA PHE A 97 3.21 -6.35 -11.47
C PHE A 97 2.35 -6.56 -10.23
N ASP A 98 2.70 -5.95 -9.10
CA ASP A 98 1.93 -6.03 -7.87
C ASP A 98 0.66 -5.18 -7.93
N VAL A 99 -0.22 -5.35 -6.94
CA VAL A 99 -1.39 -4.49 -6.77
C VAL A 99 -0.99 -3.25 -5.98
N HIS A 100 -1.13 -2.07 -6.58
CA HIS A 100 -0.69 -0.80 -6.00
C HIS A 100 -1.65 -0.15 -5.00
N ILE A 101 -2.71 -0.87 -4.64
CA ILE A 101 -3.69 -0.48 -3.62
C ILE A 101 -3.12 -0.77 -2.24
N ASN A 102 -3.18 0.22 -1.36
CA ASN A 102 -2.76 0.10 0.03
C ASN A 102 -3.96 -0.03 0.97
N ARG A 103 -3.81 -0.91 1.95
CA ARG A 103 -4.87 -1.32 2.87
C ARG A 103 -4.47 -1.13 4.32
N ALA A 104 -5.46 -0.86 5.17
CA ALA A 104 -5.26 -0.73 6.60
C ALA A 104 -4.82 -2.09 7.17
N PRO A 105 -3.68 -2.17 7.86
CA PRO A 105 -3.15 -3.43 8.39
C PRO A 105 -3.92 -3.91 9.63
N ALA A 106 -4.64 -3.01 10.31
CA ALA A 106 -5.47 -3.26 11.48
C ALA A 106 -6.63 -2.26 11.52
N SER A 107 -7.67 -2.57 12.30
CA SER A 107 -8.78 -1.63 12.54
C SER A 107 -8.33 -0.53 13.51
N GLY A 108 -8.73 0.70 13.25
CA GLY A 108 -8.32 1.83 14.08
C GLY A 108 -8.77 3.19 13.57
N LYS A 109 -8.43 4.21 14.34
CA LYS A 109 -8.66 5.61 14.02
C LYS A 109 -7.41 6.23 13.41
N VAL A 110 -7.59 6.97 12.34
CA VAL A 110 -6.53 7.79 11.75
C VAL A 110 -6.28 9.00 12.65
N LEU A 111 -5.07 9.11 13.18
CA LEU A 111 -4.66 10.23 14.03
C LEU A 111 -4.10 11.39 13.19
N GLU A 112 -3.23 11.07 12.24
CA GLU A 112 -2.49 12.06 11.46
C GLU A 112 -2.26 11.55 10.04
N VAL A 113 -2.31 12.48 9.08
CA VAL A 113 -1.90 12.28 7.69
C VAL A 113 -0.94 13.39 7.34
N SER A 114 0.29 13.05 6.95
CA SER A 114 1.33 14.02 6.61
C SER A 114 1.96 13.72 5.26
N TYR A 115 1.69 14.59 4.29
CA TYR A 115 2.20 14.47 2.92
C TYR A 115 3.44 15.34 2.73
N HIS A 116 4.52 14.73 2.25
CA HIS A 116 5.76 15.41 1.93
C HIS A 116 6.07 15.26 0.43
N PRO A 117 6.10 16.37 -0.34
CA PRO A 117 6.61 16.32 -1.70
C PRO A 117 8.12 16.06 -1.69
N GLY A 118 8.62 15.24 -2.62
CA GLY A 118 10.05 14.87 -2.68
C GLY A 118 10.59 14.70 -4.10
N ARG A 119 11.84 14.24 -4.18
CA ARG A 119 12.67 13.98 -5.37
C ARG A 119 12.50 12.54 -5.90
N PHE A 120 13.22 12.17 -6.96
CA PHE A 120 13.04 10.90 -7.68
C PHE A 120 14.24 9.96 -7.48
N LEU A 121 14.25 9.17 -6.41
CA LEU A 121 15.20 8.05 -6.24
C LEU A 121 14.49 6.70 -6.35
N VAL A 122 15.22 5.63 -6.65
CA VAL A 122 14.67 4.27 -6.67
C VAL A 122 14.27 3.85 -5.26
N ALA A 123 13.00 3.46 -5.07
CA ALA A 123 12.39 3.21 -3.74
C ALA A 123 12.97 2.02 -2.96
N SER A 124 13.73 1.13 -3.61
CA SER A 124 14.39 0.00 -2.94
C SER A 124 15.62 0.38 -2.11
N ARG A 125 16.12 1.62 -2.22
CA ARG A 125 17.29 2.09 -1.45
C ARG A 125 16.85 2.73 -0.13
N ASP A 126 17.60 2.51 0.95
CA ASP A 126 17.25 2.99 2.31
C ASP A 126 17.06 4.51 2.42
N LYS A 127 17.81 5.29 1.64
CA LYS A 127 17.72 6.76 1.62
C LYS A 127 16.51 7.31 0.85
N ALA A 128 15.74 6.46 0.15
CA ALA A 128 14.59 6.90 -0.63
C ALA A 128 13.48 7.48 0.26
N SER A 129 13.32 6.98 1.48
CA SER A 129 12.28 7.38 2.44
C SER A 129 12.30 8.87 2.82
N LEU A 130 13.48 9.49 2.87
CA LEU A 130 13.61 10.90 3.27
C LEU A 130 13.59 11.87 2.08
N LEU A 131 13.97 11.37 0.91
CA LEU A 131 14.18 12.22 -0.26
C LEU A 131 13.02 12.13 -1.24
N ASN A 132 12.26 11.04 -1.28
CA ASN A 132 11.17 10.87 -2.24
C ASN A 132 9.84 11.43 -1.74
N GLU A 133 8.91 11.63 -2.68
CA GLU A 133 7.51 11.89 -2.38
C GLU A 133 6.99 10.77 -1.47
N GLN A 134 6.43 11.16 -0.33
CA GLN A 134 5.91 10.23 0.65
C GLN A 134 4.64 10.76 1.32
N ASN A 135 3.82 9.84 1.79
CA ASN A 135 2.65 10.12 2.63
C ASN A 135 2.71 9.24 3.89
N ALA A 136 2.76 9.87 5.05
CA ALA A 136 2.69 9.21 6.34
C ALA A 136 1.24 9.18 6.85
N LEU A 137 0.81 8.04 7.36
CA LEU A 137 -0.48 7.80 7.98
C LEU A 137 -0.25 7.19 9.36
N VAL A 138 -0.54 7.94 10.42
CA VAL A 138 -0.51 7.45 11.80
C VAL A 138 -1.90 6.98 12.18
N MET A 139 -2.00 5.75 12.68
CA MET A 139 -3.26 5.18 13.17
C MET A 139 -3.11 4.72 14.61
N GLU A 140 -4.14 4.94 15.40
CA GLU A 140 -4.35 4.31 16.71
C GLU A 140 -5.31 3.13 16.52
N THR A 141 -4.85 1.94 16.85
CA THR A 141 -5.68 0.74 16.77
C THR A 141 -6.59 0.60 17.98
N GLU A 142 -7.55 -0.33 17.91
CA GLU A 142 -8.58 -0.52 18.95
C GLU A 142 -7.99 -0.80 20.35
N ASP A 143 -6.82 -1.44 20.40
CA ASP A 143 -6.01 -1.69 21.59
C ASP A 143 -5.09 -0.53 21.99
N ARG A 144 -5.34 0.69 21.48
CA ARG A 144 -4.57 1.93 21.74
C ARG A 144 -3.11 1.92 21.28
N SER A 145 -2.68 0.87 20.57
CA SER A 145 -1.36 0.86 19.94
C SER A 145 -1.29 1.85 18.78
N LYS A 146 -0.16 2.55 18.66
CA LYS A 146 0.12 3.40 17.49
C LYS A 146 0.87 2.60 16.42
N ILE A 147 0.37 2.67 15.20
CA ILE A 147 1.04 2.15 14.01
C ILE A 147 1.26 3.29 13.02
N LEU A 148 2.31 3.20 12.23
CA LEU A 148 2.62 4.18 11.18
C LEU A 148 2.79 3.46 9.85
N LEU A 149 2.12 3.99 8.83
CA LEU A 149 2.33 3.61 7.44
C LEU A 149 2.96 4.76 6.68
N ILE A 150 4.07 4.51 5.98
CA ILE A 150 4.66 5.48 5.06
C ILE A 150 4.58 4.90 3.66
N GLN A 151 3.77 5.55 2.82
CA GLN A 151 3.75 5.32 1.39
C GLN A 151 4.92 6.09 0.76
N ILE A 152 5.78 5.42 0.00
CA ILE A 152 6.96 6.02 -0.64
C ILE A 152 6.87 5.79 -2.15
N ALA A 153 6.75 6.88 -2.91
CA ALA A 153 6.76 6.85 -4.36
C ALA A 153 8.20 6.60 -4.88
N GLY A 154 8.35 5.75 -5.88
CA GLY A 154 9.62 5.53 -6.58
C GLY A 154 9.90 6.50 -7.72
N PHE A 155 10.98 6.27 -8.46
CA PHE A 155 11.47 7.13 -9.54
C PHE A 155 10.44 7.44 -10.65
N VAL A 156 9.57 6.48 -10.97
CA VAL A 156 8.55 6.60 -12.05
C VAL A 156 7.17 6.99 -11.48
N ALA A 157 6.98 6.81 -10.17
CA ALA A 157 5.75 7.12 -9.45
C ALA A 157 5.56 8.64 -9.38
N ARG A 158 4.41 9.15 -9.84
CA ARG A 158 4.12 10.60 -9.84
C ARG A 158 2.98 11.04 -8.94
N ARG A 159 2.27 10.12 -8.28
CA ARG A 159 1.21 10.46 -7.31
C ARG A 159 1.02 9.35 -6.29
N ILE A 160 1.23 9.67 -5.03
CA ILE A 160 0.57 8.97 -3.92
C ILE A 160 -0.86 9.50 -3.80
N VAL A 161 -1.82 8.61 -3.62
CA VAL A 161 -3.20 8.96 -3.32
C VAL A 161 -3.53 8.38 -1.95
N CYS A 162 -3.94 9.25 -1.02
CA CYS A 162 -4.43 8.87 0.30
C CYS A 162 -5.85 9.44 0.44
N TYR A 163 -6.83 8.57 0.67
CA TYR A 163 -8.22 8.98 0.91
C TYR A 163 -8.51 9.15 2.40
N ALA A 164 -7.68 8.57 3.25
CA ALA A 164 -7.77 8.72 4.69
C ALA A 164 -7.46 10.15 5.13
N LYS A 165 -8.24 10.60 6.11
CA LYS A 165 -8.13 11.88 6.78
C LYS A 165 -8.07 11.66 8.30
N PRO A 166 -7.43 12.58 9.05
CA PRO A 166 -7.50 12.58 10.50
C PRO A 166 -8.95 12.49 10.99
N GLY A 167 -9.21 11.58 11.92
CA GLY A 167 -10.54 11.31 12.46
C GLY A 167 -11.28 10.13 11.82
N ASP A 168 -10.87 9.68 10.63
CA ASP A 168 -11.51 8.54 9.97
C ASP A 168 -11.31 7.23 10.76
N LEU A 169 -12.32 6.36 10.73
CA LEU A 169 -12.23 4.99 11.20
C LEU A 169 -12.00 4.08 10.01
N LEU A 170 -10.92 3.30 10.05
CA LEU A 170 -10.59 2.31 9.03
C LEU A 170 -10.75 0.91 9.62
N ASN A 171 -11.45 0.04 8.87
CA ASN A 171 -11.49 -1.38 9.21
C ASN A 171 -10.23 -2.08 8.69
N ARG A 172 -9.79 -3.13 9.37
CA ARG A 172 -8.70 -3.99 8.89
C ARG A 172 -8.98 -4.48 7.46
N GLY A 173 -8.01 -4.31 6.56
CA GLY A 173 -8.12 -4.65 5.14
C GLY A 173 -8.86 -3.62 4.29
N GLU A 174 -9.44 -2.58 4.89
CA GLU A 174 -10.06 -1.46 4.17
C GLU A 174 -9.00 -0.71 3.36
N PHE A 175 -9.40 -0.24 2.19
CA PHE A 175 -8.55 0.57 1.34
C PHE A 175 -8.44 1.99 1.89
N PHE A 176 -7.22 2.51 2.00
CA PHE A 176 -6.98 3.89 2.41
C PHE A 176 -6.19 4.71 1.37
N GLY A 177 -5.56 4.07 0.40
CA GLY A 177 -4.69 4.75 -0.55
C GLY A 177 -4.15 3.88 -1.68
N MET A 178 -3.40 4.50 -2.58
CA MET A 178 -2.69 3.86 -3.68
C MET A 178 -1.38 4.61 -3.96
N ILE A 179 -0.34 3.89 -4.39
CA ILE A 179 0.89 4.50 -4.92
C ILE A 179 1.08 4.08 -6.37
N ARG A 180 1.14 5.04 -7.30
CA ARG A 180 1.29 4.70 -8.73
C ARG A 180 2.73 4.26 -9.05
N PHE A 181 2.89 3.27 -9.92
CA PHE A 181 4.13 2.74 -10.54
C PHE A 181 5.39 2.61 -9.67
N GLY A 182 5.67 1.40 -9.19
CA GLY A 182 6.96 1.04 -8.58
C GLY A 182 7.21 1.79 -7.28
N SER A 183 6.87 1.16 -6.15
CA SER A 183 6.74 1.88 -4.89
C SER A 183 7.16 1.03 -3.69
N ARG A 184 7.15 1.65 -2.53
CA ARG A 184 7.43 0.97 -1.26
C ARG A 184 6.41 1.43 -0.21
N VAL A 185 6.01 0.52 0.66
CA VAL A 185 5.29 0.84 1.88
C VAL A 185 6.13 0.41 3.06
N ASP A 186 6.41 1.35 3.95
CA ASP A 186 6.97 1.05 5.27
C ASP A 186 5.85 0.98 6.29
N LEU A 187 5.84 -0.10 7.06
CA LEU A 187 4.95 -0.31 8.19
C LEU A 187 5.80 -0.32 9.46
N TYR A 188 5.46 0.56 10.39
CA TYR A 188 6.07 0.65 11.71
C TYR A 188 5.04 0.21 12.75
N LEU A 189 5.44 -0.75 13.56
CA LEU A 189 4.60 -1.43 14.53
C LEU A 189 5.20 -1.29 15.94
N PRO A 190 4.39 -1.43 16.99
CA PRO A 190 4.87 -1.65 18.35
C PRO A 190 5.89 -2.79 18.42
N ILE A 191 6.84 -2.68 19.35
CA ILE A 191 7.99 -3.61 19.45
C ILE A 191 7.60 -5.01 19.94
N ASP A 192 6.47 -5.11 20.62
CA ASP A 192 5.87 -6.36 21.13
C ASP A 192 5.14 -7.16 20.04
N VAL A 193 5.01 -6.61 18.82
CA VAL A 193 4.50 -7.37 17.68
C VAL A 193 5.53 -8.42 17.26
N GLN A 194 5.12 -9.68 17.20
CA GLN A 194 5.95 -10.77 16.71
C GLN A 194 5.79 -10.92 15.19
N PRO A 195 6.80 -10.56 14.36
CA PRO A 195 6.73 -10.75 12.93
C PRO A 195 6.83 -12.23 12.56
N ILE A 196 6.05 -12.65 11.57
CA ILE A 196 6.10 -14.01 10.99
C ILE A 196 6.59 -14.01 9.53
N VAL A 197 6.94 -12.84 9.02
CA VAL A 197 7.42 -12.65 7.65
C VAL A 197 8.94 -12.52 7.60
N ARG A 198 9.52 -12.85 6.45
CA ARG A 198 10.97 -12.77 6.20
C ARG A 198 11.30 -11.99 4.94
N VAL A 199 12.50 -11.42 4.89
CA VAL A 199 13.03 -10.76 3.69
C VAL A 199 13.00 -11.71 2.49
N GLY A 200 12.60 -11.19 1.33
CA GLY A 200 12.39 -11.95 0.10
C GLY A 200 11.02 -12.63 -0.03
N GLN A 201 10.19 -12.63 1.01
CA GLN A 201 8.84 -13.18 0.95
C GLN A 201 7.90 -12.26 0.15
N HIS A 202 7.19 -12.83 -0.84
CA HIS A 202 6.11 -12.14 -1.54
C HIS A 202 4.80 -12.26 -0.75
N ILE A 203 4.09 -11.15 -0.60
CA ILE A 203 2.89 -11.01 0.24
C ILE A 203 1.79 -10.23 -0.48
N LYS A 204 0.57 -10.38 0.01
CA LYS A 204 -0.64 -9.76 -0.53
C LYS A 204 -1.26 -8.80 0.48
N GLY A 205 -1.55 -7.58 0.05
CA GLY A 205 -2.16 -6.55 0.85
C GLY A 205 -3.58 -6.95 1.29
N GLY A 206 -3.85 -6.82 2.60
CA GLY A 206 -5.11 -7.21 3.22
C GLY A 206 -5.36 -8.72 3.33
N GLU A 207 -4.39 -9.57 2.99
CA GLU A 207 -4.53 -11.03 3.10
C GLU A 207 -3.39 -11.68 3.88
N SER A 208 -2.14 -11.35 3.54
CA SER A 208 -0.98 -11.89 4.23
C SER A 208 -0.86 -11.29 5.64
N ILE A 209 -0.57 -12.14 6.62
CA ILE A 209 -0.30 -11.72 8.00
C ILE A 209 1.18 -11.35 8.10
N ILE A 210 1.46 -10.15 8.61
CA ILE A 210 2.82 -9.66 8.91
C ILE A 210 3.29 -10.19 10.25
N GLY A 211 2.40 -10.23 11.24
CA GLY A 211 2.72 -10.64 12.60
C GLY A 211 1.50 -10.66 13.51
N TYR A 212 1.74 -11.08 14.74
CA TYR A 212 0.75 -11.15 15.81
C TYR A 212 1.10 -10.15 16.91
N ARG A 213 0.07 -9.50 17.45
CA ARG A 213 0.18 -8.69 18.65
C ARG A 213 0.15 -9.59 19.87
N HIS A 214 0.86 -9.19 20.93
CA HIS A 214 0.74 -9.86 22.21
C HIS A 214 -0.66 -9.62 22.80
N GLU A 215 -1.32 -10.69 23.25
CA GLU A 215 -2.52 -10.52 24.07
C GLU A 215 -2.11 -10.02 25.45
N GLU A 216 -2.56 -8.82 25.84
CA GLU A 216 -2.72 -8.54 27.26
C GLU A 216 -3.75 -9.54 27.78
N LYS A 217 -3.32 -10.43 28.69
CA LYS A 217 -4.26 -11.21 29.48
C LYS A 217 -5.20 -10.20 30.15
N LYS A 218 -6.46 -10.16 29.71
CA LYS A 218 -7.52 -9.57 30.53
C LYS A 218 -7.46 -10.30 31.87
N ASN A 219 -7.00 -9.62 32.92
CA ASN A 219 -7.27 -10.06 34.27
C ASN A 219 -8.79 -10.16 34.38
N SER A 220 -9.27 -11.40 34.39
CA SER A 220 -10.59 -11.75 34.87
C SER A 220 -10.58 -11.50 36.37
N ASP A 221 -11.05 -10.33 36.78
CA ASP A 221 -11.57 -10.11 38.14
C ASP A 221 -12.97 -10.72 38.26
#